data_AF-A0A553ZSW1-F1
#
_entry.id   AF-A0A553ZSW1-F1
#
_cell.length_a   1.000
_cell.length_b   1.000
_cell.length_c   1.000
_cell.angle_alpha   90.00
_cell.angle_beta   90.00
_cell.angle_gamma   90.00
#
_symmetry.space_group_name_H-M   'P 1'
#
loop_
_entity.id
_entity.type
_entity.pdbx_description
1 polymer ?
#
loop_
_entity_poly.entity_id
_entity_poly.type
_entity_poly.pdbx_seq_one_letter_code
_entity_poly.pdbx_strand_id
1 'polypeptide(L)'
;DEVIREHPVLLNRAPTLHRLGIQAFEPVLIEGKAIQLHPLVCAAYNADFDGDQMAVHVPLTLEAQLEARALMMSTNNILSPANGEPIIVPSQDVVLGLYYMTRDCVNAKGEGMVLTGPKEAERLY
;
A
#
# COMPACT_ATOMS: atom_id res chain seq x y z
N ASP A 1 -9.32 17.64 -14.20
CA ASP A 1 -9.46 16.16 -14.17
C ASP A 1 -8.85 15.48 -15.38
N GLU A 2 -9.13 15.87 -16.62
CA GLU A 2 -8.58 15.18 -17.81
C GLU A 2 -7.03 15.23 -17.92
N VAL A 3 -6.40 16.33 -17.49
CA VAL A 3 -4.95 16.55 -17.69
C VAL A 3 -4.06 15.59 -16.89
N ILE A 4 -4.53 15.10 -15.74
CA ILE A 4 -3.75 14.22 -14.86
C ILE A 4 -4.08 12.74 -15.06
N ARG A 5 -5.07 12.45 -15.91
CA ARG A 5 -5.52 11.09 -16.14
C ARG A 5 -4.41 10.35 -16.88
N GLU A 6 -3.97 9.23 -16.30
CA GLU A 6 -2.84 8.47 -16.83
C GLU A 6 -1.53 9.28 -16.89
N HIS A 7 -1.35 10.27 -16.01
CA HIS A 7 -0.08 10.98 -15.83
C HIS A 7 0.55 10.58 -14.48
N PRO A 8 1.57 9.70 -14.46
CA PRO A 8 2.14 9.22 -13.20
C PRO A 8 2.96 10.32 -12.51
N VAL A 9 3.04 10.27 -11.19
CA VAL A 9 3.91 11.14 -10.39
C VAL A 9 4.89 10.32 -9.56
N LEU A 10 6.07 10.85 -9.28
CA LEU A 10 7.06 10.22 -8.43
C LEU A 10 7.00 10.81 -7.01
N LEU A 11 6.89 9.95 -6.00
CA LEU A 11 7.00 10.34 -4.60
C LEU A 11 8.36 9.95 -4.04
N ASN A 12 8.99 10.86 -3.30
CA ASN A 12 10.27 10.65 -2.64
C ASN A 12 10.21 11.12 -1.17
N ARG A 13 10.79 10.35 -0.25
CA ARG A 13 11.02 10.77 1.14
C ARG A 13 12.53 10.88 1.39
N ALA A 14 12.97 12.03 1.92
CA ALA A 14 14.36 12.23 2.31
C ALA A 14 14.62 11.73 3.74
N PRO A 15 15.78 11.13 4.04
CA PRO A 15 16.85 10.76 3.12
C PRO A 15 16.54 9.49 2.31
N THR A 16 16.89 9.48 1.02
CA THR A 16 16.71 8.31 0.15
C THR A 16 17.84 7.30 0.37
N LEU A 17 17.59 6.22 1.10
CA LEU A 17 18.60 5.21 1.44
C LEU A 17 18.76 4.11 0.38
N HIS A 18 17.72 3.84 -0.39
CA HIS A 18 17.69 2.79 -1.40
C HIS A 18 16.65 3.09 -2.48
N ARG A 19 16.69 2.34 -3.59
CA ARG A 19 15.82 2.57 -4.76
C ARG A 19 14.32 2.63 -4.44
N LEU A 20 13.85 1.88 -3.43
CA LEU A 20 12.44 1.88 -3.04
C LEU A 20 11.97 3.16 -2.33
N GLY A 21 12.90 4.06 -1.99
CA GLY A 21 12.58 5.39 -1.45
C GLY A 21 12.08 6.37 -2.51
N ILE A 22 12.01 5.96 -3.78
CA ILE A 22 11.33 6.68 -4.86
C ILE A 22 10.47 5.70 -5.64
N GLN A 23 9.18 5.97 -5.77
CA GLN A 23 8.23 5.15 -6.52
C GLN A 23 7.23 6.03 -7.26
N ALA A 24 6.64 5.48 -8.33
CA ALA A 24 5.61 6.11 -9.12
C ALA A 24 4.20 5.69 -8.67
N PHE A 25 3.27 6.63 -8.74
CA PHE A 25 1.85 6.45 -8.43
C PHE A 25 0.96 7.20 -9.43
N GLU A 26 -0.27 6.73 -9.59
CA GLU A 26 -1.33 7.53 -10.23
C GLU A 26 -1.90 8.50 -9.20
N PRO A 27 -1.85 9.83 -9.43
CA PRO A 27 -2.43 10.78 -8.51
C PRO A 27 -3.96 10.79 -8.60
N VAL A 28 -4.62 10.92 -7.45
CA VAL A 28 -6.05 11.22 -7.36
C VAL A 28 -6.18 12.58 -6.69
N LEU A 29 -6.95 13.50 -7.29
CA LEU A 29 -7.20 14.81 -6.69
C LEU A 29 -8.08 14.65 -5.46
N ILE A 30 -7.65 15.28 -4.37
CA ILE A 30 -8.35 15.30 -3.10
C ILE A 30 -8.44 16.75 -2.61
N GLU A 31 -9.42 17.01 -1.76
CA GLU A 31 -9.46 18.25 -0.98
C GLU A 31 -8.44 18.19 0.16
N GLY A 32 -7.80 19.31 0.46
CA GLY A 32 -6.79 19.42 1.52
C GLY A 32 -5.38 19.75 1.01
N LYS A 33 -4.41 19.79 1.92
CA LYS A 33 -3.01 20.13 1.65
C LYS A 33 -2.02 19.01 1.96
N ALA A 34 -2.50 17.87 2.47
CA ALA A 34 -1.69 16.73 2.85
C ALA A 34 -1.72 15.67 1.75
N ILE A 35 -0.57 15.04 1.50
CA ILE A 35 -0.46 13.90 0.58
C ILE A 35 -1.01 12.67 1.30
N GLN A 36 -1.87 11.90 0.61
CA GLN A 36 -2.29 10.59 1.09
C GLN A 36 -1.38 9.52 0.49
N LEU A 37 -0.89 8.62 1.33
CA LEU A 37 -0.01 7.52 0.94
C LEU A 37 -0.63 6.19 1.36
N HIS A 38 -0.50 5.17 0.51
CA HIS A 38 -1.02 3.84 0.81
C HIS A 38 -0.23 3.19 1.98
N PRO A 39 -0.87 2.63 3.02
CA PRO A 39 -0.16 2.12 4.20
C PRO A 39 0.90 1.04 3.89
N LEU A 40 0.64 0.16 2.92
CA LEU A 40 1.58 -0.92 2.55
C LEU A 40 2.88 -0.43 1.89
N VAL A 41 2.95 0.83 1.42
CA VAL A 41 4.21 1.37 0.88
C VAL A 41 5.00 2.16 1.92
N CYS A 42 4.44 2.45 3.10
CA CYS A 42 5.12 3.21 4.15
C CYS A 42 6.44 2.55 4.59
N ALA A 43 6.46 1.22 4.69
CA ALA A 43 7.67 0.46 5.01
C ALA A 43 8.80 0.68 3.99
N ALA A 44 8.46 0.76 2.69
CA ALA A 44 9.41 1.04 1.63
C ALA A 44 9.98 2.47 1.68
N TYR A 45 9.24 3.43 2.22
CA TYR A 45 9.73 4.79 2.44
C TYR A 45 10.36 5.00 3.83
N ASN A 46 10.28 3.98 4.69
CA ASN A 46 10.54 4.09 6.13
C ASN A 46 9.79 5.28 6.76
N ALA A 47 8.56 5.53 6.28
CA ALA A 47 7.75 6.69 6.64
C ALA A 47 6.71 6.34 7.71
N ASP A 48 6.40 7.32 8.55
CA ASP A 48 5.23 7.31 9.42
C ASP A 48 4.42 8.61 9.19
N PHE A 49 3.46 8.89 10.08
CA PHE A 49 2.54 10.02 9.93
C PHE A 49 2.63 11.01 11.10
N ASP A 50 3.81 11.18 11.69
CA ASP A 50 4.03 12.06 12.84
C ASP A 50 4.48 13.50 12.45
N GLY A 51 4.66 13.76 11.16
CA GLY A 51 5.20 15.03 10.64
C GLY A 51 6.08 14.88 9.39
N ASP A 52 6.32 13.64 8.95
CA ASP A 52 7.03 13.31 7.73
C ASP A 52 6.55 14.09 6.49
N GLN A 53 7.52 14.51 5.67
CA GLN A 53 7.28 15.25 4.42
C GLN A 53 7.80 14.45 3.22
N MET A 54 7.11 14.59 2.09
CA MET A 54 7.49 13.95 0.83
C MET A 54 7.54 14.98 -0.30
N ALA A 55 8.50 14.78 -1.21
CA ALA A 55 8.57 15.53 -2.45
C ALA A 55 7.79 14.81 -3.55
N VAL A 56 7.12 15.59 -4.41
CA VAL A 56 6.42 15.10 -5.61
C VAL A 56 7.15 15.61 -6.84
N HIS A 57 7.50 14.71 -7.76
CA HIS A 57 8.11 15.05 -9.03
C HIS A 57 7.21 14.61 -10.19
N VAL A 58 7.09 15.45 -11.22
CA VAL A 58 6.25 15.16 -12.39
C VAL A 58 7.17 14.86 -13.58
N PRO A 59 7.18 13.64 -14.12
CA PRO A 59 7.88 13.34 -15.37
C PRO A 59 7.19 14.07 -16.53
N LEU A 60 7.96 14.79 -17.34
CA LEU A 60 7.43 15.63 -18.42
C LEU A 60 7.44 14.93 -19.78
N THR A 61 8.54 14.27 -20.14
CA THR A 61 8.66 13.60 -21.45
C THR A 61 7.87 12.31 -21.49
N LEU A 62 7.46 11.90 -22.69
CA LEU A 62 6.70 10.65 -22.88
C LEU A 62 7.54 9.45 -22.44
N GLU A 63 8.83 9.47 -22.75
CA GLU A 63 9.77 8.41 -22.38
C GLU A 63 9.88 8.29 -20.85
N ALA A 64 9.96 9.42 -20.13
CA ALA A 64 10.02 9.41 -18.67
C ALA A 64 8.71 8.94 -18.03
N GLN A 65 7.56 9.30 -18.60
CA GLN A 65 6.27 8.79 -18.13
C GLN A 65 6.13 7.29 -18.36
N LEU A 66 6.57 6.79 -19.52
CA LEU A 66 6.59 5.36 -19.83
C LEU A 66 7.54 4.59 -18.92
N GLU A 67 8.73 5.12 -18.65
CA GLU A 67 9.68 4.52 -17.71
C GLU A 67 9.13 4.47 -16.29
N ALA A 68 8.51 5.57 -15.82
CA ALA A 68 7.87 5.62 -14.52
C ALA A 68 6.79 4.54 -14.38
N ARG A 69 5.96 4.37 -15.42
CA ARG A 69 4.91 3.32 -15.48
C ARG A 69 5.50 1.90 -15.51
N ALA A 70 6.48 1.66 -16.38
CA ALA A 70 7.00 0.33 -16.62
C ALA A 70 7.91 -0.17 -15.49
N LEU A 71 8.67 0.73 -14.85
CA LEU A 71 9.72 0.34 -13.91
C LEU A 71 9.51 0.86 -12.49
N MET A 72 8.97 2.08 -12.33
CA MET A 72 8.92 2.74 -11.02
C MET A 72 7.57 2.60 -10.29
N MET A 73 6.52 2.13 -10.96
CA MET A 73 5.21 1.95 -10.31
C MET A 73 5.33 1.09 -9.06
N SER A 74 4.65 1.52 -7.99
CA SER A 74 4.65 0.81 -6.70
C SER A 74 4.24 -0.66 -6.83
N THR A 75 3.34 -0.98 -7.77
CA THR A 75 2.90 -2.35 -8.08
C THR A 75 4.02 -3.27 -8.58
N ASN A 76 5.09 -2.72 -9.15
CA ASN A 76 6.23 -3.51 -9.64
C ASN A 76 7.24 -3.80 -8.53
N ASN A 77 7.12 -3.12 -7.39
CA ASN A 77 8.11 -3.10 -6.31
C ASN A 77 7.64 -3.91 -5.09
N ILE A 78 7.31 -5.19 -5.32
CA ILE A 78 6.76 -6.09 -4.29
C ILE A 78 7.84 -6.69 -3.39
N LEU A 79 9.02 -6.96 -3.96
CA LEU A 79 10.14 -7.62 -3.28
C LEU A 79 11.28 -6.65 -3.00
N SER A 80 11.90 -6.79 -1.83
CA SER A 80 13.11 -6.08 -1.47
C SER A 80 14.26 -6.51 -2.39
N PRO A 81 15.00 -5.56 -3.00
CA PRO A 81 16.15 -5.87 -3.84
C PRO A 81 17.34 -6.46 -3.05
N ALA A 82 17.38 -6.27 -1.73
CA ALA A 82 18.52 -6.67 -0.91
C ALA A 82 18.48 -8.15 -0.53
N ASN A 83 17.28 -8.70 -0.29
CA ASN A 83 17.12 -10.06 0.24
C ASN A 83 15.99 -10.86 -0.44
N GLY A 84 15.21 -10.27 -1.35
CA GLY A 84 14.13 -10.96 -2.05
C GLY A 84 12.86 -11.18 -1.22
N GLU A 85 12.81 -10.71 0.03
CA GLU A 85 11.62 -10.81 0.86
C GLU A 85 10.54 -9.79 0.45
N PRO A 86 9.24 -10.08 0.63
CA PRO A 86 8.18 -9.12 0.33
C PRO A 86 8.25 -7.89 1.24
N ILE A 87 8.17 -6.69 0.67
CA ILE A 87 8.19 -5.43 1.42
C ILE A 87 6.78 -4.87 1.70
N ILE A 88 5.77 -5.35 0.97
CA ILE A 88 4.38 -4.89 1.05
C ILE A 88 3.54 -5.70 2.04
N VAL A 89 4.17 -6.26 3.08
CA VAL A 89 3.47 -7.07 4.08
C VAL A 89 2.62 -6.19 5.00
N PRO A 90 1.41 -6.65 5.40
CA PRO A 90 0.64 -5.97 6.42
C PRO A 90 1.45 -5.78 7.70
N SER A 91 1.23 -4.65 8.39
CA SER A 91 1.90 -4.32 9.65
C SER A 91 0.90 -3.79 10.67
N GLN A 92 1.33 -3.71 11.93
CA GLN A 92 0.61 -3.09 13.04
C GLN A 92 -0.86 -3.56 13.13
N ASP A 93 -1.81 -2.65 13.00
CA ASP A 93 -3.23 -2.86 13.24
C ASP A 93 -3.86 -3.87 12.28
N VAL A 94 -3.37 -3.95 11.03
CA VAL A 94 -3.88 -4.95 10.07
C VAL A 94 -3.53 -6.35 10.55
N VAL A 95 -2.29 -6.56 11.03
CA VAL A 95 -1.86 -7.84 11.60
C VAL A 95 -2.63 -8.14 12.87
N LEU A 96 -2.83 -7.14 13.74
CA LEU A 96 -3.60 -7.30 14.98
C LEU A 96 -5.05 -7.72 14.70
N GLY A 97 -5.72 -7.09 13.73
CA GLY A 97 -7.08 -7.41 13.34
C GLY A 97 -7.19 -8.84 12.79
N LEU A 98 -6.30 -9.22 11.86
CA LEU A 98 -6.25 -10.58 11.31
C LEU A 98 -5.97 -11.62 12.40
N TYR A 99 -5.02 -11.34 13.29
CA TYR A 99 -4.71 -12.22 14.41
C TYR A 99 -5.92 -12.39 15.34
N TYR A 100 -6.57 -11.30 15.73
CA TYR A 100 -7.73 -11.33 16.61
C TYR A 100 -8.88 -12.14 16.00
N MET A 101 -9.19 -11.93 14.73
CA MET A 101 -10.29 -12.61 14.03
C MET A 101 -10.04 -14.11 13.81
N THR A 102 -8.78 -14.53 13.76
CA THR A 102 -8.41 -15.93 13.49
C THR A 102 -8.12 -16.74 14.77
N ARG A 103 -8.32 -16.15 15.95
CA ARG A 103 -8.22 -16.89 17.22
C ARG A 103 -9.46 -17.71 17.49
N ASP A 104 -9.24 -18.93 17.98
CA ASP A 104 -10.32 -19.77 18.49
C ASP A 104 -10.96 -19.17 19.75
N CYS A 105 -12.28 -19.26 19.82
CA CYS A 105 -13.06 -18.91 20.99
C CYS A 105 -13.82 -20.16 21.45
N VAL A 106 -13.33 -20.78 22.53
CA VAL A 106 -13.92 -22.00 23.09
C VAL A 106 -15.25 -21.66 23.78
N ASN A 107 -16.28 -22.49 23.56
CA ASN A 107 -17.66 -22.29 24.00
C ASN A 107 -18.33 -21.05 23.35
N ALA A 108 -17.96 -20.74 22.11
CA ALA A 108 -18.57 -19.65 21.36
C ALA A 108 -19.97 -20.02 20.83
N LYS A 109 -20.78 -19.00 20.56
CA LYS A 109 -22.09 -19.17 19.92
C LYS A 109 -21.89 -19.75 18.51
N GLY A 110 -22.57 -20.87 18.22
CA GLY A 110 -22.44 -21.56 16.93
C GLY A 110 -21.28 -22.55 16.85
N GLU A 111 -20.61 -22.85 17.97
CA GLU A 111 -19.61 -23.92 18.01
C GLU A 111 -20.21 -25.27 17.58
N GLY A 112 -19.51 -25.99 16.70
CA GLY A 112 -19.96 -27.25 16.12
C GLY A 112 -20.94 -27.12 14.94
N MET A 113 -21.28 -25.91 14.50
CA MET A 113 -22.10 -25.71 13.29
C MET A 113 -21.35 -26.18 12.05
N VAL A 114 -22.04 -26.93 11.19
CA VAL A 114 -21.54 -27.34 9.87
C VAL A 114 -22.12 -26.39 8.82
N LEU A 115 -21.24 -25.67 8.14
CA LEU A 115 -21.61 -24.70 7.11
C LEU A 115 -21.24 -25.23 5.72
N THR A 116 -22.04 -24.88 4.72
CA THR A 116 -21.81 -25.29 3.33
C THR A 116 -20.76 -24.44 2.61
N GLY A 117 -20.45 -23.25 3.14
CA GLY A 117 -19.37 -22.40 2.62
C GLY A 117 -19.32 -20.98 3.22
N PRO A 118 -18.39 -20.14 2.73
CA PRO A 118 -18.13 -18.81 3.31
C PRO A 118 -19.32 -17.86 3.28
N LYS A 119 -20.17 -17.90 2.23
CA LYS A 119 -21.36 -17.03 2.13
C LYS A 119 -22.40 -17.32 3.22
N GLU A 120 -22.53 -18.58 3.61
CA GLU A 120 -23.41 -18.95 4.72
C GLU A 120 -22.84 -18.48 6.05
N ALA A 121 -21.51 -18.60 6.24
CA ALA A 121 -20.82 -18.05 7.40
C ALA A 121 -21.02 -16.53 7.54
N GLU A 122 -20.85 -15.77 6.45
CA GLU A 122 -21.05 -14.31 6.43
C GLU A 122 -22.49 -13.89 6.75
N ARG A 123 -23.50 -14.66 6.30
CA ARG A 123 -24.90 -14.40 6.64
C ARG A 123 -25.21 -14.65 8.12
N LEU A 124 -24.48 -15.55 8.77
CA LEU A 124 -24.69 -15.96 10.15
C LEU A 124 -23.90 -15.12 11.17
N TYR A 125 -22.80 -14.51 10.74
CA TYR A 125 -22.00 -13.56 11.51
C TYR A 125 -22.78 -12.28 11.82
#